data_AF-A0A3B0W298-F1
#
_entry.id   AF-A0A3B0W298-F1
#
_cell.length_a   1.000
_cell.length_b   1.000
_cell.length_c   1.000
_cell.angle_alpha   90.00
_cell.angle_beta   90.00
_cell.angle_gamma   90.00
#
_symmetry.space_group_name_H-M   'P 1'
#
loop_
_entity.id
_entity.type
_entity.pdbx_description
1 polymer ?
#
loop_
_entity_poly.entity_id
_entity_poly.type
_entity_poly.pdbx_seq_one_letter_code
_entity_poly.pdbx_strand_id
1 'polypeptide(L)'
;MVSSLRFENNKALFNATYFKQQIQSPLNLKEPIVSQSYIYQTYIQNPAEVELYLRSRLLDSINGTLIDTLELQYLYTTLLKTRPSWPYYYSGIAQVQQLTKNLNSKYISDAIKYGAHEQKVIKSLAEILFYNWNNFTKNSRLEVLQYLANQPDNIIAGIVTISAKFAKIYQYCDFLYEEKHVEYPACKQQYWQPLSY
;
A
#
# COMPACT_ATOMS: atom_id res chain seq x y z
N MET A 1 -8.03 4.31 20.55
CA MET A 1 -8.19 4.82 19.17
C MET A 1 -9.64 4.61 18.78
N VAL A 2 -10.41 5.68 18.60
CA VAL A 2 -11.85 5.59 18.32
C VAL A 2 -12.00 5.49 16.81
N SER A 3 -12.12 4.27 16.29
CA SER A 3 -12.74 4.03 14.99
C SER A 3 -14.15 4.63 15.06
N SER A 4 -14.45 5.66 14.27
CA SER A 4 -15.78 6.24 14.32
C SER A 4 -16.79 5.18 13.90
N LEU A 5 -17.74 4.85 14.80
CA LEU A 5 -18.87 3.95 14.55
C LEU A 5 -19.59 4.22 13.21
N ARG A 6 -19.44 5.42 12.64
CA ARG A 6 -19.96 5.80 11.33
C ARG A 6 -19.32 5.03 10.17
N PHE A 7 -18.04 4.71 10.24
CA PHE A 7 -17.35 3.96 9.18
C PHE A 7 -17.76 2.48 9.17
N GLU A 8 -18.04 1.90 10.34
CA GLU A 8 -18.53 0.52 10.45
C GLU A 8 -19.98 0.38 10.01
N ASN A 9 -20.85 1.35 10.33
CA ASN A 9 -22.21 1.41 9.78
C ASN A 9 -22.23 1.53 8.25
N ASN A 10 -21.19 2.12 7.64
CA ASN A 10 -21.07 2.19 6.19
C ASN A 10 -20.64 0.87 5.53
N LYS A 11 -20.17 -0.14 6.29
CA LYS A 11 -20.06 -1.53 5.79
C LYS A 11 -21.44 -2.10 5.41
N ALA A 12 -22.52 -1.63 6.05
CA ALA A 12 -23.88 -2.11 5.79
C ALA A 12 -24.52 -1.53 4.52
N LEU A 13 -24.04 -0.38 4.02
CA LEU A 13 -24.44 0.17 2.71
C LEU A 13 -23.73 -0.51 1.53
N PHE A 14 -22.71 -1.31 1.82
CA PHE A 14 -22.08 -2.26 0.90
C PHE A 14 -22.95 -3.51 0.71
N ASN A 15 -24.27 -3.35 0.60
CA ASN A 15 -25.16 -4.48 0.40
C ASN A 15 -24.93 -5.01 -1.02
N ALA A 16 -24.18 -6.10 -1.09
CA ALA A 16 -23.69 -6.82 -2.26
C ALA A 16 -24.77 -7.24 -3.28
N THR A 17 -26.03 -6.91 -3.05
CA THR A 17 -27.15 -7.16 -3.95
C THR A 17 -27.13 -6.27 -5.18
N TYR A 18 -26.68 -5.01 -5.09
CA TYR A 18 -26.67 -4.10 -6.25
C TYR A 18 -25.55 -4.44 -7.25
N PHE A 19 -24.41 -4.93 -6.76
CA PHE A 19 -23.28 -5.37 -7.62
C PHE A 19 -23.42 -6.80 -8.13
N LYS A 20 -24.00 -7.73 -7.35
CA LYS A 20 -24.22 -9.12 -7.81
C LYS A 20 -25.08 -9.22 -9.07
N GLN A 21 -25.97 -8.27 -9.33
CA GLN A 21 -26.77 -8.24 -10.56
C GLN A 21 -25.99 -7.78 -11.80
N GLN A 22 -24.83 -7.12 -11.64
CA GLN A 22 -24.01 -6.65 -12.77
C GLN A 22 -22.79 -7.53 -13.09
N ILE A 23 -22.42 -8.45 -12.19
CA ILE A 23 -21.20 -9.28 -12.34
C ILE A 23 -21.45 -10.57 -13.17
N GLN A 24 -22.68 -10.79 -13.68
CA GLN A 24 -22.99 -11.98 -14.49
C GLN A 24 -22.43 -11.96 -15.93
N SER A 25 -21.56 -11.01 -16.29
CA SER A 25 -20.80 -11.11 -17.55
C SER A 25 -19.43 -10.42 -17.47
N PRO A 26 -18.33 -11.14 -17.73
CA PRO A 26 -16.96 -10.61 -17.59
C PRO A 26 -16.55 -9.58 -18.67
N LEU A 27 -17.49 -9.07 -19.48
CA LEU A 27 -17.18 -8.22 -20.64
C LEU A 27 -17.98 -6.89 -20.69
N ASN A 28 -18.78 -6.55 -19.68
CA ASN A 28 -19.49 -5.27 -19.63
C ASN A 28 -19.63 -4.75 -18.20
N LEU A 29 -18.50 -4.49 -17.54
CA LEU A 29 -18.48 -3.62 -16.37
C LEU A 29 -18.77 -2.19 -16.87
N LYS A 30 -20.02 -1.73 -16.79
CA LYS A 30 -20.29 -0.29 -16.91
C LYS A 30 -19.59 0.41 -15.76
N GLU A 31 -18.84 1.46 -16.06
CA GLU A 31 -18.22 2.27 -15.02
C GLU A 31 -19.29 2.70 -14.02
N PRO A 32 -19.10 2.44 -12.71
CA PRO A 32 -20.03 2.93 -11.70
C PRO A 32 -20.11 4.44 -11.86
N ILE A 33 -21.33 5.01 -11.82
CA ILE A 33 -21.53 6.46 -11.95
C ILE A 33 -20.90 7.11 -10.71
N VAL A 34 -19.63 7.50 -10.86
CA VAL A 34 -18.70 7.82 -9.78
C VAL A 34 -19.20 8.98 -8.91
N SER A 35 -19.95 9.91 -9.51
CA SER A 35 -20.43 11.13 -8.87
C SER A 35 -21.46 10.95 -7.73
N GLN A 36 -22.01 9.74 -7.54
CA GLN A 36 -23.08 9.50 -6.56
C GLN A 36 -22.72 8.57 -5.39
N SER A 37 -21.48 8.05 -5.33
CA SER A 37 -21.10 7.18 -4.20
C SER A 37 -20.64 7.99 -2.98
N TYR A 38 -21.07 7.57 -1.78
CA TYR A 38 -20.62 8.18 -0.52
C TYR A 38 -19.09 8.10 -0.36
N ILE A 39 -18.45 7.01 -0.81
CA ILE A 39 -16.99 6.88 -0.79
C ILE A 39 -16.34 7.92 -1.71
N TYR A 40 -16.89 8.16 -2.90
CA TYR A 40 -16.38 9.20 -3.79
C TYR A 40 -16.49 10.59 -3.15
N GLN A 41 -17.66 10.93 -2.61
CA GLN A 41 -17.86 12.21 -1.93
C GLN A 41 -16.91 12.37 -0.73
N THR A 42 -16.74 11.30 0.05
CA THR A 42 -15.80 11.26 1.19
C THR A 42 -14.35 11.35 0.72
N TYR A 43 -13.99 10.77 -0.43
CA TYR A 43 -12.65 10.88 -0.99
C TYR A 43 -12.34 12.28 -1.51
N ILE A 44 -13.35 13.00 -2.04
CA ILE A 44 -13.19 14.41 -2.40
C ILE A 44 -12.99 15.27 -1.15
N GLN A 45 -13.79 15.04 -0.10
CA GLN A 45 -13.77 15.82 1.15
C GLN A 45 -12.60 15.49 2.08
N ASN A 46 -12.25 14.21 2.21
CA ASN A 46 -11.19 13.68 3.07
C ASN A 46 -10.41 12.54 2.36
N PRO A 47 -9.58 12.89 1.36
CA PRO A 47 -8.86 11.91 0.55
C PRO A 47 -7.89 11.06 1.38
N ALA A 48 -7.24 11.64 2.39
CA ALA A 48 -6.17 10.98 3.12
C ALA A 48 -6.67 9.82 4.02
N GLU A 49 -7.85 9.94 4.61
CA GLU A 49 -8.44 8.86 5.41
C GLU A 49 -8.99 7.73 4.55
N VAL A 50 -9.68 8.08 3.45
CA VAL A 50 -10.20 7.09 2.51
C VAL A 50 -9.05 6.33 1.84
N GLU A 51 -7.96 7.02 1.48
CA GLU A 51 -6.72 6.42 1.01
C GLU A 51 -6.20 5.36 1.98
N LEU A 52 -6.01 5.73 3.26
CA LEU A 52 -5.51 4.80 4.28
C LEU A 52 -6.41 3.58 4.44
N TYR A 53 -7.73 3.78 4.44
CA TYR A 53 -8.70 2.69 4.52
C TYR A 53 -8.62 1.76 3.30
N LEU A 54 -8.64 2.30 2.08
CA LEU A 54 -8.60 1.49 0.87
C LEU A 54 -7.31 0.67 0.81
N ARG A 55 -6.17 1.28 1.16
CA ARG A 55 -4.87 0.61 1.21
C ARG A 55 -4.82 -0.48 2.27
N SER A 56 -5.33 -0.22 3.49
CA SER A 56 -5.34 -1.24 4.54
C SER A 56 -6.20 -2.43 4.15
N ARG A 57 -7.36 -2.20 3.54
CA ARG A 57 -8.27 -3.26 3.08
C ARG A 57 -7.69 -4.06 1.92
N LEU A 58 -6.94 -3.41 1.04
CA LEU A 58 -6.19 -4.09 -0.02
C LEU A 58 -5.08 -4.96 0.56
N LEU A 59 -4.43 -4.55 1.65
CA LEU A 59 -3.46 -5.38 2.38
C LEU A 59 -4.12 -6.52 3.18
N ASP A 60 -5.33 -6.34 3.71
CA ASP A 60 -6.06 -7.44 4.36
C ASP A 60 -6.45 -8.53 3.35
N SER A 61 -6.65 -8.16 2.08
CA SER A 61 -6.86 -9.14 1.03
C SER A 61 -5.65 -9.99 0.69
N ILE A 62 -4.46 -9.43 0.88
CA ILE A 62 -3.18 -10.13 0.71
C ILE A 62 -3.03 -11.26 1.73
N ASN A 63 -3.58 -11.08 2.94
CA ASN A 63 -3.54 -12.08 4.01
C ASN A 63 -4.61 -13.18 3.87
N GLY A 64 -5.30 -13.26 2.72
CA GLY A 64 -6.31 -14.29 2.45
C GLY A 64 -7.67 -14.05 3.12
N THR A 65 -7.87 -12.88 3.74
CA THR A 65 -9.05 -12.60 4.58
C THR A 65 -10.18 -11.85 3.85
N LEU A 66 -10.06 -11.52 2.56
CA LEU A 66 -11.08 -10.75 1.83
C LEU A 66 -11.44 -11.34 0.46
N ILE A 67 -12.75 -11.50 0.21
CA ILE A 67 -13.33 -12.12 -0.99
C ILE A 67 -13.54 -11.09 -2.14
N ASP A 68 -13.73 -9.80 -1.84
CA ASP A 68 -14.13 -8.77 -2.83
C ASP A 68 -12.95 -7.88 -3.34
N THR A 69 -11.82 -8.50 -3.65
CA THR A 69 -10.56 -7.80 -3.97
C THR A 69 -10.59 -7.01 -5.27
N LEU A 70 -11.25 -7.52 -6.31
CA LEU A 70 -11.31 -6.90 -7.63
C LEU A 70 -12.13 -5.60 -7.63
N GLU A 71 -13.26 -5.59 -6.91
CA GLU A 71 -14.09 -4.39 -6.76
C GLU A 71 -13.34 -3.28 -6.04
N LEU A 72 -12.61 -3.63 -4.98
CA LEU A 72 -11.82 -2.68 -4.21
C LEU A 72 -10.65 -2.11 -5.02
N GLN A 73 -9.96 -2.95 -5.81
CA GLN A 73 -8.90 -2.52 -6.73
C GLN A 73 -9.44 -1.57 -7.80
N TYR A 74 -10.60 -1.88 -8.39
CA TYR A 74 -11.24 -1.06 -9.41
C TYR A 74 -11.70 0.30 -8.85
N LEU A 75 -12.36 0.30 -7.69
CA LEU A 75 -12.78 1.51 -6.99
C LEU A 75 -11.57 2.40 -6.69
N TYR A 76 -10.53 1.83 -6.10
CA TYR A 76 -9.35 2.60 -5.72
C TYR A 76 -8.63 3.19 -6.95
N THR A 77 -8.49 2.41 -8.02
CA THR A 77 -7.93 2.90 -9.29
C THR A 77 -8.72 4.07 -9.85
N THR A 78 -10.05 3.97 -9.83
CA THR A 78 -10.95 5.03 -10.31
C THR A 78 -10.78 6.30 -9.49
N LEU A 79 -10.73 6.19 -8.16
CA LEU A 79 -10.52 7.34 -7.26
C LEU A 79 -9.16 8.00 -7.51
N LEU A 80 -8.08 7.23 -7.66
CA LEU A 80 -6.75 7.76 -7.96
C LEU A 80 -6.74 8.55 -9.28
N LYS A 81 -7.37 8.01 -10.34
CA LYS A 81 -7.46 8.68 -11.65
C LYS A 81 -8.16 10.04 -11.62
N THR A 82 -9.02 10.29 -10.62
CA THR A 82 -9.65 11.62 -10.46
C THR A 82 -8.71 12.69 -9.90
N ARG A 83 -7.56 12.30 -9.32
CA ARG A 83 -6.59 13.22 -8.69
C ARG A 83 -5.15 12.82 -9.03
N PRO A 84 -4.71 12.97 -10.30
CA PRO A 84 -3.36 12.58 -10.72
C PRO A 84 -2.24 13.40 -10.07
N SER A 85 -2.54 14.60 -9.56
CA SER A 85 -1.61 15.45 -8.80
C SER A 85 -1.50 15.08 -7.32
N TRP A 86 -2.29 14.12 -6.84
CA TRP A 86 -2.27 13.70 -5.44
C TRP A 86 -0.96 12.96 -5.13
N PRO A 87 -0.28 13.24 -3.99
CA PRO A 87 1.00 12.59 -3.65
C PRO A 87 0.93 11.05 -3.64
N TYR A 88 -0.26 10.50 -3.40
CA TYR A 88 -0.47 9.07 -3.33
C TYR A 88 -0.77 8.42 -4.67
N TYR A 89 -1.05 9.20 -5.73
CA TYR A 89 -1.47 8.69 -7.04
C TYR A 89 -0.59 7.54 -7.52
N TYR A 90 0.69 7.81 -7.69
CA TYR A 90 1.65 6.84 -8.21
C TYR A 90 1.86 5.64 -7.27
N SER A 91 1.97 5.90 -5.96
CA SER A 91 2.13 4.83 -4.95
C SER A 91 0.90 3.93 -4.82
N GLY A 92 -0.30 4.47 -5.05
CA GLY A 92 -1.56 3.74 -5.01
C GLY A 92 -1.75 2.88 -6.25
N ILE A 93 -1.45 3.43 -7.43
CA ILE A 93 -1.45 2.66 -8.68
C ILE A 93 -0.43 1.52 -8.61
N ALA A 94 0.77 1.77 -8.09
CA ALA A 94 1.77 0.73 -7.86
C ALA A 94 1.25 -0.38 -6.94
N GLN A 95 0.57 -0.05 -5.83
CA GLN A 95 -0.04 -1.03 -4.92
C GLN A 95 -1.15 -1.85 -5.61
N VAL A 96 -2.01 -1.24 -6.42
CA VAL A 96 -3.04 -1.99 -7.17
C VAL A 96 -2.41 -2.92 -8.22
N GLN A 97 -1.41 -2.42 -8.95
CA GLN A 97 -0.70 -3.22 -9.96
C GLN A 97 0.09 -4.38 -9.34
N GLN A 98 0.61 -4.18 -8.14
CA GLN A 98 1.27 -5.21 -7.36
C GLN A 98 0.32 -6.39 -7.06
N LEU A 99 -0.92 -6.10 -6.65
CA LEU A 99 -1.94 -7.11 -6.35
C LEU A 99 -2.37 -7.90 -7.60
N THR A 100 -2.35 -7.25 -8.75
CA THR A 100 -2.67 -7.86 -10.06
C THR A 100 -1.46 -8.47 -10.77
N LYS A 101 -0.28 -8.48 -10.12
CA LYS A 101 1.00 -8.97 -10.65
C LYS A 101 1.47 -8.28 -11.95
N ASN A 102 0.99 -7.06 -12.23
CA ASN A 102 1.31 -6.27 -13.43
C ASN A 102 2.02 -4.96 -13.04
N LEU A 103 3.01 -5.05 -12.15
CA LEU A 103 3.71 -3.90 -11.60
C LEU A 103 4.60 -3.23 -12.66
N ASN A 104 4.28 -1.99 -13.02
CA ASN A 104 5.12 -1.17 -13.89
C ASN A 104 6.08 -0.32 -13.04
N SER A 105 7.39 -0.51 -13.27
CA SER A 105 8.46 0.18 -12.53
C SER A 105 8.39 1.70 -12.60
N LYS A 106 7.83 2.27 -13.68
CA LYS A 106 7.66 3.71 -13.82
C LYS A 106 6.81 4.31 -12.69
N TYR A 107 5.75 3.61 -12.27
CA TYR A 107 4.90 4.08 -11.18
C TYR A 107 5.62 4.10 -9.82
N ILE A 108 6.64 3.27 -9.67
CA ILE A 108 7.48 3.23 -8.47
C ILE A 108 8.44 4.42 -8.47
N SER A 109 9.14 4.64 -9.58
CA SER A 109 10.03 5.80 -9.73
C SER A 109 9.27 7.13 -9.60
N ASP A 110 8.07 7.23 -10.19
CA ASP A 110 7.21 8.41 -10.03
C ASP A 110 6.72 8.55 -8.57
N ALA A 111 6.39 7.46 -7.88
CA ALA A 111 6.02 7.51 -6.46
C ALA A 111 7.17 7.99 -5.57
N ILE A 112 8.40 7.57 -5.84
CA ILE A 112 9.60 8.08 -5.16
C ILE A 112 9.77 9.58 -5.43
N LYS A 113 9.66 9.99 -6.70
CA LYS A 113 9.87 11.38 -7.13
C LYS A 113 8.86 12.35 -6.52
N TYR A 114 7.58 12.01 -6.53
CA TYR A 114 6.51 12.93 -6.10
C TYR A 114 6.04 12.71 -4.66
N GLY A 115 6.35 11.56 -4.07
CA GLY A 115 5.99 11.18 -2.70
C GLY A 115 7.12 11.32 -1.68
N ALA A 116 8.27 11.88 -2.08
CA ALA A 116 9.52 11.92 -1.32
C ALA A 116 9.39 12.43 0.13
N HIS A 117 8.43 13.33 0.38
CA HIS A 117 8.27 14.02 1.65
C HIS A 117 7.10 13.49 2.50
N GLU A 118 6.28 12.60 1.95
CA GLU A 118 5.07 12.14 2.62
C GLU A 118 5.31 10.80 3.32
N GLN A 119 5.37 10.81 4.65
CA GLN A 119 5.68 9.63 5.47
C GLN A 119 4.80 8.42 5.13
N LYS A 120 3.52 8.65 4.82
CA LYS A 120 2.57 7.59 4.47
C LYS A 120 2.89 6.98 3.10
N VAL A 121 3.34 7.78 2.13
CA VAL A 121 3.79 7.29 0.82
C VAL A 121 5.04 6.44 0.98
N ILE A 122 6.02 6.91 1.77
CA ILE A 122 7.25 6.16 2.10
C ILE A 122 6.92 4.80 2.71
N LYS A 123 6.07 4.77 3.74
CA LYS A 123 5.64 3.52 4.38
C LYS A 123 4.95 2.59 3.40
N SER A 124 4.13 3.13 2.50
CA SER A 124 3.47 2.30 1.50
C SER A 124 4.44 1.72 0.47
N LEU A 125 5.48 2.47 0.07
CA LEU A 125 6.55 1.95 -0.80
C LEU A 125 7.29 0.78 -0.12
N ALA A 126 7.52 0.87 1.19
CA ALA A 126 8.06 -0.23 1.98
C ALA A 126 7.12 -1.46 1.99
N GLU A 127 5.82 -1.26 2.20
CA GLU A 127 4.85 -2.37 2.15
C GLU A 127 4.81 -3.03 0.76
N ILE A 128 4.83 -2.23 -0.31
CA ILE A 128 4.87 -2.72 -1.70
C ILE A 128 6.15 -3.55 -1.92
N LEU A 129 7.30 -3.02 -1.53
CA LEU A 129 8.60 -3.67 -1.70
C LEU A 129 8.66 -5.01 -0.96
N PHE A 130 8.35 -5.02 0.34
CA PHE A 130 8.58 -6.21 1.16
C PHE A 130 7.54 -7.29 0.91
N TYR A 131 6.29 -6.92 0.62
CA TYR A 131 5.27 -7.89 0.26
C TYR A 131 5.59 -8.59 -1.07
N ASN A 132 6.01 -7.84 -2.11
CA ASN A 132 6.35 -8.41 -3.42
C ASN A 132 7.84 -8.59 -3.66
N TRP A 133 8.63 -8.81 -2.61
CA TRP A 133 10.09 -8.86 -2.69
C TRP A 133 10.61 -9.64 -3.90
N ASN A 134 10.10 -10.85 -4.11
CA ASN A 134 10.52 -11.76 -5.18
C ASN A 134 10.05 -11.35 -6.59
N ASN A 135 8.98 -10.56 -6.69
CA ASN A 135 8.40 -10.13 -7.97
C ASN A 135 9.05 -8.83 -8.49
N PHE A 136 9.78 -8.11 -7.64
CA PHE A 136 10.60 -7.00 -8.07
C PHE A 136 11.82 -7.49 -8.84
N THR A 137 12.12 -6.83 -9.97
CA THR A 137 13.44 -6.96 -10.59
C THR A 137 14.52 -6.50 -9.61
N LYS A 138 15.73 -7.05 -9.71
CA LYS A 138 16.85 -6.66 -8.83
C LYS A 138 17.08 -5.13 -8.83
N ASN A 139 17.00 -4.50 -10.00
CA ASN A 139 17.24 -3.06 -10.16
C ASN A 139 16.14 -2.23 -9.49
N SER A 140 14.87 -2.53 -9.75
CA SER A 140 13.75 -1.81 -9.11
C SER A 140 13.72 -2.03 -7.59
N ARG A 141 14.11 -3.22 -7.13
CA ARG A 141 14.26 -3.49 -5.70
C ARG A 141 15.31 -2.60 -5.07
N LEU A 142 16.49 -2.50 -5.71
CA LEU A 142 17.60 -1.68 -5.24
C LEU A 142 17.23 -0.20 -5.21
N GLU A 143 16.55 0.31 -6.24
CA GLU A 143 16.08 1.70 -6.31
C GLU A 143 15.19 2.06 -5.10
N VAL A 144 14.22 1.20 -4.78
CA VAL A 144 13.34 1.43 -3.62
C VAL A 144 14.12 1.29 -2.31
N LEU A 145 14.97 0.27 -2.18
CA LEU A 145 15.79 0.06 -0.98
C LEU A 145 16.70 1.26 -0.68
N GLN A 146 17.41 1.79 -1.69
CA GLN A 146 18.25 2.98 -1.57
C GLN A 146 17.44 4.20 -1.16
N TYR A 147 16.25 4.40 -1.74
CA TYR A 147 15.36 5.47 -1.33
C TYR A 147 14.91 5.34 0.14
N LEU A 148 14.54 4.13 0.57
CA LEU A 148 14.10 3.85 1.94
C LEU A 148 15.24 3.99 2.96
N ALA A 149 16.47 3.62 2.60
CA ALA A 149 17.65 3.74 3.46
C ALA A 149 18.13 5.19 3.67
N ASN A 150 17.73 6.13 2.80
CA ASN A 150 18.08 7.54 2.90
C ASN A 150 17.05 8.38 3.68
N GLN A 151 16.06 7.74 4.31
CA GLN A 151 15.05 8.42 5.11
C GLN A 151 15.60 8.80 6.50
N PRO A 152 15.02 9.81 7.17
CA PRO A 152 15.31 10.11 8.57
C PRO A 152 15.14 8.89 9.50
N ASP A 153 15.95 8.81 10.56
CA ASP A 153 16.00 7.64 11.46
C ASP A 153 14.64 7.24 12.07
N ASN A 154 13.79 8.21 12.39
CA ASN A 154 12.45 7.97 12.91
C ASN A 154 11.53 7.29 11.87
N ILE A 155 11.76 7.54 10.58
CA ILE A 155 11.07 6.87 9.48
C ILE A 155 11.66 5.48 9.26
N ILE A 156 13.00 5.33 9.30
CA ILE A 156 13.69 4.04 9.18
C ILE A 156 13.17 3.03 10.19
N ALA A 157 13.00 3.41 11.46
CA ALA A 157 12.44 2.52 12.49
C ALA A 157 11.04 1.97 12.10
N GLY A 158 10.21 2.81 11.48
CA GLY A 158 8.91 2.39 10.95
C GLY A 158 9.04 1.43 9.77
N ILE A 159 9.99 1.66 8.87
CA ILE A 159 10.27 0.79 7.72
C ILE A 159 10.78 -0.58 8.19
N VAL A 160 11.67 -0.63 9.19
CA VAL A 160 12.13 -1.89 9.80
C VAL A 160 10.95 -2.70 10.33
N THR A 161 10.01 -2.06 11.04
CA THR A 161 8.79 -2.73 11.53
C THR A 161 7.94 -3.30 10.39
N ILE A 162 7.82 -2.57 9.27
CA ILE A 162 7.11 -3.06 8.07
C ILE A 162 7.86 -4.24 7.45
N SER A 163 9.18 -4.20 7.35
CA SER A 163 9.98 -5.33 6.83
C SER A 163 9.80 -6.60 7.66
N ALA A 164 9.71 -6.47 8.99
CA ALA A 164 9.45 -7.58 9.91
C ALA A 164 8.06 -8.19 9.70
N LYS A 165 7.02 -7.35 9.50
CA LYS A 165 5.65 -7.80 9.18
C LYS A 165 5.61 -8.75 7.97
N PHE A 166 6.51 -8.59 7.00
CA PHE A 166 6.56 -9.43 5.79
C PHE A 166 7.72 -10.45 5.78
N ALA A 167 8.33 -10.72 6.94
CA ALA A 167 9.48 -11.62 7.07
C ALA A 167 10.66 -11.25 6.14
N LYS A 168 10.88 -9.94 5.94
CA LYS A 168 11.99 -9.35 5.16
C LYS A 168 12.96 -8.53 5.99
N ILE A 169 12.92 -8.69 7.32
CA ILE A 169 13.78 -7.92 8.21
C ILE A 169 15.26 -8.18 7.96
N TYR A 170 15.65 -9.43 7.73
CA TYR A 170 17.04 -9.77 7.48
C TYR A 170 17.58 -9.03 6.24
N GLN A 171 16.86 -9.15 5.13
CA GLN A 171 17.25 -8.52 3.88
C GLN A 171 17.32 -6.98 3.97
N TYR A 172 16.43 -6.36 4.75
CA TYR A 172 16.44 -4.90 4.88
C TYR A 172 17.50 -4.40 5.86
N CYS A 173 17.67 -5.04 7.01
CA CYS A 173 18.67 -4.65 7.99
C CYS A 173 20.10 -4.92 7.50
N ASP A 174 20.34 -6.00 6.77
CA ASP A 174 21.62 -6.25 6.08
C ASP A 174 21.93 -5.12 5.10
N PHE A 175 20.95 -4.77 4.26
CA PHE A 175 21.10 -3.68 3.30
C PHE A 175 21.39 -2.33 3.98
N LEU A 176 20.68 -2.01 5.07
CA LEU A 176 20.94 -0.78 5.83
C LEU A 176 22.36 -0.75 6.40
N TYR A 177 22.84 -1.88 6.93
CA TYR A 177 24.20 -1.98 7.47
C TYR A 177 25.26 -1.85 6.37
N GLU A 178 25.03 -2.47 5.21
CA GLU A 178 25.92 -2.34 4.05
C GLU A 178 25.98 -0.89 3.53
N GLU A 179 24.84 -0.19 3.47
CA GLU A 179 24.77 1.17 2.92
C GLU A 179 25.20 2.27 3.90
N LYS A 180 24.92 2.11 5.20
CA LYS A 180 25.15 3.16 6.20
C LYS A 180 26.27 2.84 7.18
N HIS A 181 26.68 1.57 7.29
CA HIS A 181 27.58 1.08 8.34
C HIS A 181 27.09 1.43 9.76
N VAL A 182 25.76 1.44 9.96
CA VAL A 182 25.11 1.75 11.23
C VAL A 182 24.12 0.64 11.59
N GLU A 183 24.19 0.18 12.83
CA GLU A 183 23.23 -0.76 13.39
C GLU A 183 22.07 -0.02 14.07
N TYR A 184 20.93 0.05 13.38
CA TYR A 184 19.74 0.70 13.91
C TYR A 184 19.16 -0.07 15.12
N PRO A 185 18.74 0.60 16.21
CA PRO A 185 18.13 -0.05 17.37
C PRO A 185 16.91 -0.91 17.02
N ALA A 186 16.10 -0.47 16.05
CA ALA A 186 14.95 -1.22 15.56
C ALA A 186 15.37 -2.56 14.92
N CYS A 187 16.51 -2.61 14.22
CA CYS A 187 17.08 -3.86 13.74
C CYS A 187 17.55 -4.72 14.90
N LYS A 188 18.26 -4.17 15.90
CA LYS A 188 18.72 -4.97 17.06
C LYS A 188 17.60 -5.70 17.80
N GLN A 189 16.46 -5.05 17.98
CA GLN A 189 15.32 -5.62 18.71
C GLN A 189 14.67 -6.81 17.98
N GLN A 190 14.74 -6.87 16.66
CA GLN A 190 13.96 -7.82 15.85
C GLN A 190 14.83 -8.77 15.00
N TYR A 191 16.07 -8.39 14.66
CA TYR A 191 17.03 -9.14 13.84
C TYR A 191 18.10 -9.83 14.71
N TRP A 192 18.59 -9.17 15.76
CA TRP A 192 19.78 -9.59 16.51
C TRP A 192 19.48 -10.31 17.83
N GLN A 193 18.23 -10.75 18.05
CA GLN A 193 18.01 -11.67 19.16
C GLN A 193 18.59 -13.03 18.78
N PRO A 194 19.49 -13.62 19.60
CA PRO A 194 19.91 -14.99 19.37
C PRO A 194 18.65 -15.87 19.35
N LEU A 195 18.58 -16.80 18.39
CA LEU A 195 17.60 -17.88 18.42
C LEU A 195 17.83 -18.62 19.73
N SER A 196 17.08 -18.27 20.77
CA SER A 196 17.13 -18.93 22.06
C SER A 196 16.66 -20.36 21.85
N TYR A 197 17.58 -21.30 22.08
CA TYR A 197 17.32 -22.73 22.24
C TYR A 197 16.35 -23.01 23.39
#